data_AF-A0A0J6C536-F1
#
_entry.id   AF-A0A0J6C536-F1
#
_cell.length_a   1.000
_cell.length_b   1.000
_cell.length_c   1.000
_cell.angle_alpha   90.00
_cell.angle_beta   90.00
_cell.angle_gamma   90.00
#
_symmetry.space_group_name_H-M   'P 1'
#
loop_
_entity.id
_entity.type
_entity.pdbx_description
1 polymer ?
#
loop_
_entity_poly.entity_id
_entity_poly.type
_entity_poly.pdbx_seq_one_letter_code
_entity_poly.pdbx_strand_id
1 'polypeptide(L)' 'MTTAHDLKPGYYWYTMEKDPLAIIHIHADGGATLMGTDFRMEPEGVAGMIRQGERFFWIEPPEVPRD' A
#
# COMPACT_ATOMS: atom_id res chain seq x y z
N MET A 1 -11.64 -16.31 2.17
CA MET A 1 -11.87 -14.87 1.96
C MET A 1 -11.06 -14.47 0.75
N THR A 2 -11.72 -13.96 -0.29
CA THR A 2 -11.04 -13.31 -1.43
C THR A 2 -10.55 -11.95 -0.96
N THR A 3 -9.23 -11.72 -0.97
CA THR A 3 -8.66 -10.40 -0.73
C THR A 3 -9.13 -9.46 -1.83
N ALA A 4 -9.48 -8.21 -1.49
CA ALA A 4 -10.02 -7.25 -2.46
C ALA A 4 -8.99 -6.83 -3.53
N HIS A 5 -7.71 -7.06 -3.27
CA HIS A 5 -6.56 -6.89 -4.16
C HIS A 5 -5.44 -7.87 -3.77
N ASP A 6 -4.38 -7.95 -4.60
CA ASP A 6 -3.30 -8.94 -4.46
C ASP A 6 -1.96 -8.32 -3.99
N LEU A 7 -2.01 -7.12 -3.37
CA LEU A 7 -0.80 -6.51 -2.80
C LEU A 7 -0.40 -7.25 -1.53
N LYS A 8 0.90 -7.53 -1.37
CA LYS A 8 1.43 -8.13 -0.13
C LYS A 8 1.51 -7.08 0.98
N PRO A 9 1.41 -7.48 2.25
CA PRO A 9 1.63 -6.57 3.37
C PRO A 9 3.04 -5.97 3.34
N GLY A 10 3.17 -4.69 3.65
CA GLY A 10 4.42 -3.95 3.66
C GLY A 10 4.32 -2.57 3.01
N TYR A 11 5.48 -1.97 2.74
CA TYR A 11 5.56 -0.58 2.28
C TYR A 11 5.66 -0.50 0.76
N TYR A 12 4.99 0.51 0.20
CA TYR A 12 5.01 0.80 -1.23
C TYR A 12 5.25 2.29 -1.46
N TRP A 13 6.00 2.61 -2.50
CA TRP A 13 5.86 3.90 -3.16
C TRP A 13 4.52 3.91 -3.90
N TYR A 14 3.81 5.01 -3.74
CA TYR A 14 2.46 5.20 -4.25
C TYR A 14 2.41 6.51 -5.04
N THR A 15 1.77 6.48 -6.21
CA THR A 15 1.62 7.66 -7.07
C THR A 15 0.26 7.67 -7.75
N MET A 16 -0.35 8.84 -7.75
CA MET A 16 -1.40 9.22 -8.71
C MET A 16 -0.76 10.00 -9.85
N GLU A 17 -1.37 9.99 -11.03
CA GLU A 17 -0.82 10.61 -12.24
C GLU A 17 -0.47 12.11 -12.07
N LYS A 18 -1.07 12.78 -11.07
CA LYS A 18 -0.89 14.21 -10.80
C LYS A 18 -0.33 14.54 -9.41
N ASP A 19 -0.08 13.55 -8.57
CA ASP A 19 0.34 13.76 -7.18
C ASP A 19 1.80 13.37 -6.95
N PRO A 20 2.48 14.02 -5.99
CA PRO A 20 3.82 13.63 -5.58
C PRO A 20 3.83 12.18 -5.07
N LEU A 21 4.97 11.51 -5.25
CA LEU A 21 5.23 10.19 -4.68
C LEU A 21 5.05 10.23 -3.15
N ALA A 22 4.23 9.33 -2.64
CA ALA A 22 4.04 9.13 -1.21
C ALA A 22 4.34 7.67 -0.83
N ILE A 23 4.45 7.40 0.47
CA ILE A 23 4.59 6.04 0.98
C ILE A 23 3.26 5.60 1.57
N ILE A 24 2.84 4.38 1.23
CA ILE A 24 1.68 3.73 1.81
C ILE A 24 2.09 2.40 2.44
N HIS A 25 1.54 2.09 3.61
CA HIS A 25 1.71 0.80 4.27
C HIS A 25 0.46 -0.05 4.05
N ILE A 26 0.60 -1.19 3.37
CA ILE A 26 -0.43 -2.21 3.22
C ILE A 26 -0.37 -3.15 4.43
N HIS A 27 -1.49 -3.29 5.13
CA HIS A 27 -1.62 -4.12 6.33
C HIS A 27 -1.96 -5.58 5.97
N ALA A 28 -1.85 -6.47 6.96
CA ALA A 28 -2.12 -7.90 6.78
C ALA A 28 -3.57 -8.22 6.38
N ASP A 29 -4.52 -7.35 6.72
CA ASP A 29 -5.93 -7.46 6.33
C ASP A 29 -6.22 -6.91 4.93
N GLY A 30 -5.24 -6.35 4.24
CA GLY A 30 -5.39 -5.66 2.95
C GLY A 30 -5.76 -4.17 3.09
N GLY A 31 -6.03 -3.67 4.29
CA GLY A 31 -6.20 -2.24 4.51
C GLY A 31 -4.90 -1.48 4.28
N ALA A 32 -4.96 -0.15 4.25
CA ALA A 32 -3.77 0.67 4.05
C ALA A 32 -3.74 1.93 4.91
N THR A 33 -2.55 2.41 5.25
CA THR A 33 -2.34 3.72 5.89
C THR A 33 -1.38 4.54 5.05
N LEU A 34 -1.75 5.78 4.75
CA LEU A 34 -0.87 6.75 4.09
C LEU A 34 0.13 7.30 5.11
N MET A 35 1.42 7.10 4.86
CA MET A 35 2.48 7.50 5.78
C MET A 35 2.51 9.01 5.96
N GLY A 36 2.65 9.46 7.21
CA GLY A 36 2.56 10.89 7.57
C GLY A 36 1.13 11.37 7.87
N THR A 37 0.15 10.45 7.87
CA THR A 37 -1.24 10.73 8.25
C THR A 37 -1.78 9.63 9.17
N ASP A 38 -2.86 9.92 9.89
CA ASP A 38 -3.63 8.92 10.64
C ASP A 38 -4.75 8.28 9.79
N PHE A 39 -4.76 8.55 8.48
CA PHE A 39 -5.81 8.08 7.59
C PHE A 39 -5.61 6.59 7.26
N ARG A 40 -6.58 5.76 7.65
CA ARG A 40 -6.66 4.33 7.33
C ARG A 40 -7.79 4.09 6.31
N MET A 41 -7.48 3.30 5.29
CA MET A 41 -8.43 2.78 4.32
C MET A 41 -8.66 1.29 4.54
N GLU A 42 -9.89 0.87 4.28
CA GLU A 42 -10.29 -0.54 4.20
C GLU A 42 -9.80 -1.18 2.88
N PRO A 43 -9.72 -2.52 2.81
CA PRO A 43 -9.23 -3.24 1.63
C PRO A 43 -9.95 -2.87 0.32
N GLU A 44 -11.26 -2.60 0.38
CA GLU A 44 -12.05 -2.20 -0.78
C GLU A 44 -11.65 -0.83 -1.32
N GLY A 45 -11.16 0.07 -0.45
CA GLY A 45 -10.61 1.37 -0.83
C GLY A 45 -9.33 1.21 -1.64
N VAL A 46 -8.41 0.36 -1.16
CA VAL A 46 -7.16 0.02 -1.86
C VAL A 46 -7.45 -0.63 -3.22
N ALA A 47 -8.43 -1.53 -3.28
CA ALA A 47 -8.88 -2.11 -4.53
C ALA A 47 -9.47 -1.06 -5.49
N GLY A 48 -10.14 -0.04 -4.96
CA GLY A 48 -10.66 1.10 -5.72
C GLY A 48 -9.55 1.90 -6.38
N MET A 49 -8.50 2.21 -5.62
CA MET A 49 -7.30 2.91 -6.09
C MET A 49 -6.63 2.18 -7.26
N ILE A 50 -6.42 0.88 -7.13
CA ILE A 50 -5.85 0.04 -8.21
C ILE A 50 -6.73 0.09 -9.45
N ARG A 51 -8.06 -0.01 -9.29
CA ARG A 51 -9.03 0.07 -10.40
C ARG A 51 -9.03 1.44 -11.08
N GLN A 52 -8.70 2.51 -10.36
CA GLN A 52 -8.56 3.86 -10.91
C GLN A 52 -7.22 4.08 -11.64
N GLY A 53 -6.32 3.09 -11.63
CA GLY A 53 -5.05 3.13 -12.34
C GLY A 53 -3.88 3.66 -11.50
N GLU A 54 -4.07 3.81 -10.20
CA GLU A 54 -3.00 4.20 -9.30
C GLU A 54 -1.93 3.11 -9.21
N ARG A 55 -0.67 3.53 -9.07
CA ARG A 55 0.48 2.61 -9.15
C ARG A 55 1.14 2.43 -7.80
N PHE A 56 1.46 1.18 -7.50
CA PHE A 56 2.11 0.75 -6.26
C PHE A 56 3.42 0.05 -6.61
N PHE A 57 4.54 0.58 -6.10
CA PHE A 57 5.87 0.02 -6.30
C PHE A 57 6.41 -0.50 -4.97
N TRP A 58 6.67 -1.80 -4.90
CA TRP A 58 7.13 -2.45 -3.67
C TRP A 58 8.44 -1.86 -3.16
N ILE A 59 8.49 -1.59 -1.86
CA ILE A 59 9.72 -1.25 -1.15
C ILE A 59 10.18 -2.52 -0.42
N GLU A 60 11.33 -3.04 -0.84
CA GLU A 60 11.94 -4.19 -0.17
C GLU A 60 12.26 -3.83 1.29
N PRO A 61 11.76 -4.61 2.28
CA PRO A 61 12.14 -4.43 3.66
C PRO A 61 13.66 -4.60 3.82
N PRO A 62 14.27 -3.89 4.79
CA PRO A 62 15.69 -4.09 5.08
C PRO A 62 15.93 -5.55 5.49
N GLU A 63 17.07 -6.10 5.08
CA GLU A 63 17.52 -7.39 5.56
C GLU A 63 17.66 -7.31 7.09
N VAL A 64 16.93 -8.16 7.80
CA VAL A 64 17.13 -8.32 9.24
C VAL A 64 18.37 -9.19 9.42
N PRO A 65 19.46 -8.69 10.05
CA PRO A 65 20.62 -9.52 10.35
C PRO A 65 20.16 -10.75 11.14
N ARG A 66 20.57 -11.94 10.69
CA ARG A 66 20.41 -13.16 11.48
C ARG A 66 21.59 -13.23 12.43
N ASP A 67 21.32 -13.16 13.74
CA ASP A 67 22.30 -13.44 14.79
C ASP A 67 22.79 -14.90 14.73
#